data_AF-X1G631-F1
#
_entry.id   AF-X1G631-F1
#
_cell.length_a   1.000
_cell.length_b   1.000
_cell.length_c   1.000
_cell.angle_alpha   90.00
_cell.angle_beta   90.00
_cell.angle_gamma   90.00
#
_symmetry.space_group_name_H-M   'P 1'
#
loop_
_entity.id
_entity.type
_entity.pdbx_description
1 polymer ?
#
loop_
_entity_poly.entity_id
_entity_poly.type
_entity_poly.pdbx_seq_one_letter_code
_entity_poly.pdbx_strand_id
1 'polypeptide(L)'
;SQFTFKQGKVHFEAGHYTEALREFESILSIAPGNIETRVWIRKTKEVLAEPKIEAVAEGEAAVAEEVKPKECLWMKMGLVAYRLCTRDYDCLTCEFDQTMQEKMAAGETPELDQALERFKELPGSQRLCRYAIKGDVSYRICSHLFQCATCEFGQIMEDAPQQKLVKLQARREALLKKEQKAKA
;
A
#
# COMPACT_ATOMS: atom_id res chain seq x y z
N SER A 1 -41.19 7.91 -16.17
CA SER A 1 -40.34 6.81 -15.64
C SER A 1 -39.62 6.04 -16.74
N GLN A 2 -40.31 5.37 -17.69
CA GLN A 2 -39.61 4.55 -18.71
C GLN A 2 -38.73 5.36 -19.69
N PHE A 3 -39.16 6.55 -20.08
CA PHE A 3 -38.38 7.44 -20.97
C PHE A 3 -37.10 7.93 -20.28
N THR A 4 -37.24 8.51 -19.09
CA THR A 4 -36.17 8.95 -18.19
C THR A 4 -35.14 7.83 -17.91
N PHE A 5 -35.62 6.61 -17.72
CA PHE A 5 -34.75 5.46 -17.46
C PHE A 5 -33.89 5.09 -18.67
N LYS A 6 -34.47 5.14 -19.88
CA LYS A 6 -33.73 4.93 -21.12
C LYS A 6 -32.70 6.05 -21.34
N GLN A 7 -33.07 7.30 -21.05
CA GLN A 7 -32.15 8.44 -21.13
C GLN A 7 -30.98 8.30 -20.16
N GLY A 8 -31.23 7.89 -18.92
CA GLY A 8 -30.17 7.61 -17.95
C GLY A 8 -29.18 6.53 -18.42
N LYS A 9 -29.67 5.47 -19.08
CA LYS A 9 -28.80 4.44 -19.70
C LYS A 9 -27.96 5.01 -20.84
N VAL A 10 -28.54 5.87 -21.69
CA VAL A 10 -27.81 6.54 -22.78
C VAL A 10 -26.69 7.43 -22.22
N HIS A 11 -26.98 8.22 -21.17
CA HIS A 11 -25.94 9.02 -20.50
C HIS A 11 -24.84 8.15 -19.87
N PHE A 12 -25.22 7.02 -19.27
CA PHE A 12 -24.27 6.07 -18.69
C PHE A 12 -23.34 5.46 -19.75
N GLU A 13 -23.89 5.00 -20.88
CA GLU A 13 -23.12 4.44 -21.99
C GLU A 13 -22.21 5.49 -22.66
N ALA A 14 -22.63 6.76 -22.66
CA ALA A 14 -21.84 7.89 -23.14
C ALA A 14 -20.76 8.37 -22.15
N GLY A 15 -20.66 7.79 -20.95
CA GLY A 15 -19.71 8.21 -19.91
C GLY A 15 -20.11 9.49 -19.17
N HIS A 16 -21.29 10.03 -19.43
CA HIS A 16 -21.88 11.18 -18.74
C HIS A 16 -22.55 10.72 -17.43
N TYR A 17 -21.74 10.21 -16.51
CA TYR A 17 -22.22 9.55 -15.29
C TYR A 17 -22.97 10.50 -14.34
N THR A 18 -22.64 11.79 -14.35
CA THR A 18 -23.34 12.81 -13.55
C THR A 18 -24.78 13.02 -14.03
N GLU A 19 -24.99 13.09 -15.33
CA GLU A 19 -26.30 13.22 -15.97
C GLU A 19 -27.09 11.93 -15.80
N ALA A 20 -26.45 10.78 -16.02
CA ALA A 20 -27.06 9.47 -15.80
C ALA A 20 -27.60 9.33 -14.37
N LEU A 21 -26.81 9.74 -13.37
CA LEU A 21 -27.20 9.69 -11.97
C LEU A 21 -28.43 10.56 -11.68
N ARG A 22 -28.45 11.80 -12.18
CA ARG A 22 -29.58 12.71 -12.02
C ARG A 22 -30.87 12.13 -12.61
N GLU A 23 -30.79 11.57 -13.81
CA GLU A 23 -31.93 10.94 -14.48
C GLU A 23 -32.47 9.76 -13.66
N PHE A 24 -31.59 8.91 -13.12
CA PHE A 24 -32.01 7.80 -12.26
C PHE A 24 -32.59 8.26 -10.91
N GLU A 25 -32.02 9.28 -10.27
CA GLU A 25 -32.54 9.82 -9.00
C GLU A 25 -33.93 10.44 -9.17
N SER A 26 -34.21 11.07 -10.32
CA SER A 26 -35.54 11.60 -10.65
C SER A 26 -36.62 10.50 -10.79
N ILE A 27 -36.23 9.26 -11.08
CA ILE A 27 -37.18 8.14 -11.14
C ILE A 27 -37.53 7.67 -9.73
N LEU A 28 -36.59 7.74 -8.77
CA LEU A 28 -36.87 7.38 -7.38
C LEU A 28 -37.75 8.41 -6.67
N SER A 29 -37.76 9.69 -7.08
CA SER A 29 -38.70 10.67 -6.53
C SER A 29 -40.15 10.38 -6.91
N ILE A 30 -40.37 9.71 -8.05
CA ILE A 30 -41.70 9.31 -8.55
C ILE A 30 -42.06 7.89 -8.10
N ALA A 31 -41.09 6.97 -8.08
CA ALA A 31 -41.27 5.56 -7.74
C ALA A 31 -40.13 5.07 -6.83
N PRO A 32 -40.19 5.35 -5.51
CA PRO A 32 -39.13 5.00 -4.56
C PRO A 32 -38.82 3.49 -4.49
N GLY A 33 -39.79 2.65 -4.85
CA GLY A 33 -39.70 1.19 -4.86
C GLY A 33 -38.95 0.59 -6.06
N ASN A 34 -38.56 1.37 -7.07
CA ASN A 34 -37.99 0.85 -8.31
C ASN A 34 -36.59 0.23 -8.10
N ILE A 35 -36.55 -1.10 -8.02
CA ILE A 35 -35.31 -1.88 -7.80
C ILE A 35 -34.32 -1.66 -8.94
N GLU A 36 -34.78 -1.67 -10.19
CA GLU A 36 -33.91 -1.53 -11.37
C GLU A 36 -33.17 -0.18 -11.33
N THR A 37 -33.89 0.90 -11.01
CA THR A 37 -33.32 2.25 -10.88
C THR A 37 -32.27 2.32 -9.77
N ARG A 38 -32.53 1.69 -8.61
CA ARG A 38 -31.55 1.64 -7.51
C ARG A 38 -30.26 0.93 -7.90
N VAL A 39 -30.36 -0.17 -8.66
CA VAL A 39 -29.17 -0.90 -9.17
C VAL A 39 -28.33 0.00 -10.06
N TRP A 40 -28.97 0.73 -10.98
CA TRP A 40 -28.27 1.66 -11.88
C TRP A 40 -27.64 2.86 -11.15
N ILE A 41 -28.31 3.40 -10.13
CA ILE A 41 -27.72 4.45 -9.27
C ILE A 41 -26.46 3.95 -8.58
N ARG A 42 -26.51 2.76 -7.99
CA ARG A 42 -25.34 2.16 -7.32
C ARG A 42 -24.19 1.99 -8.30
N LYS A 43 -24.44 1.38 -9.46
CA LYS A 43 -23.44 1.21 -10.52
C LYS A 43 -22.83 2.54 -10.97
N THR A 44 -23.67 3.58 -11.12
CA THR A 44 -23.22 4.92 -11.52
C THR A 44 -22.38 5.58 -10.42
N LYS A 45 -22.76 5.44 -9.15
CA LYS A 45 -22.00 5.93 -8.00
C LYS A 45 -20.67 5.20 -7.83
N GLU A 46 -20.61 3.90 -8.11
CA GLU A 46 -19.37 3.12 -8.10
C GLU A 46 -18.40 3.63 -9.17
N VAL A 47 -18.87 3.83 -10.41
CA VAL A 47 -18.03 4.38 -11.50
C VAL A 47 -17.59 5.83 -11.21
N LEU A 48 -18.44 6.64 -10.58
CA LEU A 48 -18.07 8.00 -10.14
C LEU A 48 -17.10 7.99 -8.95
N ALA A 49 -17.09 6.93 -8.14
CA ALA A 49 -16.18 6.78 -7.00
C ALA A 49 -14.85 6.11 -7.38
N GLU A 50 -14.80 5.42 -8.52
CA GLU A 50 -13.56 4.90 -9.07
C GLU A 50 -12.65 6.06 -9.52
N PRO A 51 -11.40 6.13 -9.03
CA PRO A 51 -10.47 7.18 -9.44
C PRO A 51 -10.10 6.98 -10.91
N LYS A 52 -10.60 7.87 -11.76
CA LYS A 52 -10.26 7.92 -13.18
C LYS A 52 -8.80 8.36 -13.32
N ILE A 53 -7.87 7.40 -13.41
CA ILE A 53 -6.49 7.65 -13.82
C ILE A 53 -6.52 7.92 -15.33
N GLU A 54 -6.85 9.15 -15.71
CA GLU A 54 -6.72 9.60 -17.09
C GLU A 54 -5.23 9.89 -17.37
N ALA A 55 -4.70 9.25 -18.41
CA ALA A 55 -3.36 9.48 -18.89
C ALA A 55 -3.17 10.95 -19.29
N VAL A 56 -2.23 11.61 -18.60
CA VAL A 56 -1.67 12.94 -18.81
C VAL A 56 -1.65 13.45 -20.26
N ALA A 57 -2.28 14.60 -20.49
CA ALA A 57 -1.72 15.70 -21.28
C ALA A 57 -2.32 17.05 -20.84
N GLU A 58 -1.50 17.79 -20.09
CA GLU A 58 -1.42 19.26 -19.94
C GLU A 58 -2.54 20.05 -19.23
N GLY A 59 -2.17 20.67 -18.09
CA GLY A 59 -2.83 21.86 -17.55
C GLY A 59 -3.48 21.69 -16.16
N GLU A 60 -2.73 22.08 -15.12
CA GLU A 60 -3.17 22.61 -13.81
C GLU A 60 -4.49 22.11 -13.19
N ALA A 61 -4.37 21.29 -12.14
CA ALA A 61 -4.80 21.60 -10.77
C ALA A 61 -4.55 20.37 -9.89
N ALA A 62 -3.53 20.46 -9.03
CA ALA A 62 -3.29 19.48 -7.99
C ALA A 62 -4.49 19.46 -7.03
N VAL A 63 -5.34 18.43 -7.14
CA VAL A 63 -6.16 18.03 -6.00
C VAL A 63 -5.19 17.44 -5.00
N ALA A 64 -4.87 18.24 -3.98
CA ALA A 64 -4.19 17.75 -2.79
C ALA A 64 -5.10 16.69 -2.15
N GLU A 65 -4.92 15.44 -2.57
CA GLU A 65 -5.22 14.30 -1.70
C GLU A 65 -4.52 14.61 -0.38
N GLU A 66 -5.27 14.60 0.74
CA GLU A 66 -4.67 14.71 2.05
C GLU A 66 -3.70 13.54 2.21
N VAL A 67 -2.42 13.78 1.87
CA VAL A 67 -1.35 12.82 2.07
C VAL A 67 -1.20 12.71 3.58
N LYS A 68 -1.95 11.78 4.17
CA LYS A 68 -1.83 11.47 5.59
C LYS A 68 -0.36 11.17 5.85
N PRO A 69 0.26 11.88 6.82
CA PRO A 69 1.67 11.67 7.10
C PRO A 69 1.93 10.19 7.38
N LYS A 70 2.85 9.57 6.64
CA LYS A 70 3.18 8.16 6.83
C LYS A 70 3.84 8.00 8.19
N GLU A 71 3.22 7.26 9.11
CA GLU A 71 3.83 6.96 10.41
C GLU A 71 5.04 6.04 10.22
N CYS A 72 6.09 6.23 11.03
CA CYS A 72 7.23 5.31 11.07
C CYS A 72 6.79 3.93 11.60
N LEU A 73 7.42 2.84 11.14
CA LEU A 73 7.12 1.49 11.64
C LEU A 73 7.30 1.37 13.17
N TRP A 74 8.34 1.98 13.72
CA TRP A 74 8.57 2.00 15.17
C TRP A 74 7.44 2.72 15.93
N MET A 75 6.89 3.80 15.35
CA MET A 75 5.76 4.53 15.93
C MET A 75 4.47 3.73 15.83
N LYS A 76 4.20 3.16 14.65
CA LYS A 76 3.02 2.32 14.39
C LYS A 76 2.94 1.11 15.33
N MET A 77 4.07 0.69 15.87
CA MET A 77 4.19 -0.42 16.83
C MET A 77 4.24 0.01 18.30
N GLY A 78 4.18 1.31 18.56
CA GLY A 78 4.23 1.86 19.92
C GLY A 78 5.59 1.74 20.61
N LEU A 79 6.65 1.43 19.86
CA LEU A 79 8.03 1.37 20.39
C LEU A 79 8.66 2.75 20.52
N VAL A 80 8.14 3.75 19.80
CA VAL A 80 8.50 5.16 19.96
C VAL A 80 7.24 6.02 19.94
N ALA A 81 7.27 7.16 20.64
CA ALA A 81 6.09 8.00 20.84
C ALA A 81 5.62 8.72 19.56
N TYR A 82 6.55 9.30 18.79
CA TYR A 82 6.23 10.04 17.58
C TYR A 82 7.39 10.04 16.59
N ARG A 83 7.12 9.62 15.35
CA ARG A 83 8.02 9.78 14.21
C ARG A 83 7.28 9.53 12.91
N LEU A 84 7.45 10.44 11.96
CA LEU A 84 6.97 10.26 10.59
C LEU A 84 8.04 9.61 9.71
N CYS A 85 7.61 8.76 8.80
CA CYS A 85 8.44 8.11 7.81
C CYS A 85 8.78 9.08 6.67
N THR A 86 10.08 9.22 6.39
CA THR A 86 10.60 10.07 5.30
C THR A 86 11.22 9.27 4.16
N ARG A 87 11.26 7.93 4.28
CA ARG A 87 11.91 7.01 3.34
C ARG A 87 10.97 5.99 2.71
N ASP A 88 9.67 6.27 2.71
CA ASP A 88 8.65 5.38 2.15
C ASP A 88 8.80 3.91 2.60
N TYR A 89 9.03 3.73 3.89
CA TYR A 89 9.28 2.44 4.52
C TYR A 89 10.50 1.68 3.99
N ASP A 90 11.45 2.31 3.30
CA ASP A 90 12.79 1.77 3.10
C ASP A 90 13.58 1.82 4.41
N CYS A 91 13.19 0.93 5.33
CA CYS A 91 13.77 0.84 6.66
C CYS A 91 15.20 0.27 6.63
N LEU A 92 15.57 -0.54 5.63
CA LEU A 92 16.91 -1.13 5.54
C LEU A 92 17.99 -0.05 5.37
N THR A 93 17.67 1.01 4.63
CA THR A 93 18.57 2.15 4.41
C THR A 93 18.28 3.32 5.35
N CYS A 94 17.36 3.19 6.30
CA CYS A 94 16.95 4.25 7.21
C CYS A 94 17.90 4.34 8.41
N GLU A 95 18.61 5.46 8.56
CA GLU A 95 19.56 5.69 9.67
C GLU A 95 18.88 5.53 11.04
N PHE A 96 17.64 6.00 11.17
CA PHE A 96 16.88 5.82 12.41
C PHE A 96 16.56 4.35 12.70
N ASP A 97 16.22 3.56 11.68
CA ASP A 97 15.98 2.12 11.87
C ASP A 97 17.26 1.44 12.34
N GLN A 98 18.39 1.74 11.70
CA GLN A 98 19.71 1.19 12.05
C GLN A 98 20.08 1.52 13.50
N THR A 99 20.00 2.79 13.91
CA THR A 99 20.26 3.18 15.30
C THR A 99 19.33 2.50 16.30
N MET A 100 18.05 2.33 15.96
CA MET A 100 17.10 1.65 16.86
C MET A 100 17.41 0.14 16.98
N GLN A 101 17.78 -0.52 15.88
CA GLN A 101 18.23 -1.92 15.89
C GLN A 101 19.49 -2.09 16.74
N GLU A 102 20.46 -1.18 16.62
CA GLU A 102 21.69 -1.19 17.43
C GLU A 102 21.37 -1.02 18.93
N LYS A 103 20.54 -0.04 19.29
CA LYS A 103 20.09 0.17 20.68
C LYS A 103 19.39 -1.05 21.26
N MET A 104 18.55 -1.71 20.46
CA MET A 104 17.90 -2.96 20.84
C MET A 104 18.89 -4.10 21.07
N ALA A 105 19.92 -4.20 20.22
CA ALA A 105 20.95 -5.23 20.37
C ALA A 105 21.86 -4.97 21.57
N ALA A 106 22.12 -3.71 21.89
CA ALA A 106 22.98 -3.30 23.00
C ALA A 106 22.25 -3.33 24.37
N GLY A 107 20.92 -3.20 24.39
CA GLY A 107 20.14 -3.16 25.65
C GLY A 107 20.38 -1.89 26.46
N GLU A 108 20.63 -0.77 25.79
CA GLU A 108 21.14 0.48 26.40
C GLU A 108 20.05 1.51 26.72
N THR A 109 18.77 1.21 26.47
CA THR A 109 17.69 2.21 26.56
C THR A 109 16.49 1.70 27.38
N PRO A 110 16.36 2.12 28.65
CA PRO A 110 15.26 1.71 29.53
C PRO A 110 13.86 2.03 28.98
N GLU A 111 13.69 3.14 28.26
CA GLU A 111 12.41 3.51 27.64
C GLU A 111 12.01 2.53 26.53
N LEU A 112 12.98 2.06 25.75
CA LEU A 112 12.75 1.07 24.71
C LEU A 112 12.44 -0.29 25.31
N ASP A 113 13.13 -0.67 26.39
CA ASP A 113 12.87 -1.91 27.12
C ASP A 113 11.45 -1.94 27.68
N GLN A 114 11.01 -0.84 28.30
CA GLN A 114 9.62 -0.71 28.76
C GLN A 114 8.61 -0.80 27.62
N ALA A 115 8.91 -0.19 26.47
CA ALA A 115 8.04 -0.29 25.31
C ALA A 115 8.00 -1.71 24.74
N LEU A 116 9.12 -2.44 24.79
CA LEU A 116 9.19 -3.84 24.39
C LEU A 116 8.41 -4.76 25.33
N GLU A 117 8.44 -4.51 26.64
CA GLU A 117 7.62 -5.26 27.60
C GLU A 117 6.12 -5.06 27.30
N ARG A 118 5.68 -3.81 27.10
CA ARG A 118 4.29 -3.53 26.69
C ARG A 118 3.95 -4.21 25.36
N PHE A 119 4.89 -4.24 24.42
CA PHE A 119 4.71 -4.90 23.14
C PHE A 119 4.54 -6.41 23.29
N LYS A 120 5.28 -7.06 24.20
CA LYS A 120 5.15 -8.51 24.50
C LYS A 120 3.79 -8.87 25.08
N GLU A 121 3.19 -7.96 25.86
CA GLU A 121 1.86 -8.14 26.45
C GLU A 121 0.71 -8.08 25.42
N LEU A 122 0.97 -7.55 24.22
CA LEU A 122 -0.04 -7.48 23.18
C LEU A 122 -0.47 -8.88 22.69
N PRO A 123 -1.76 -9.04 22.32
CA PRO A 123 -2.23 -10.24 21.64
C PRO A 123 -1.36 -10.56 20.42
N GLY A 124 -1.12 -11.84 20.15
CA GLY A 124 -0.27 -12.27 19.03
C GLY A 124 -0.68 -11.66 17.68
N SER A 125 -1.98 -11.46 17.45
CA SER A 125 -2.53 -10.82 16.24
C SER A 125 -2.11 -9.36 16.06
N GLN A 126 -1.72 -8.67 17.13
CA GLN A 126 -1.26 -7.28 17.12
C GLN A 126 0.27 -7.18 17.04
N ARG A 127 0.99 -8.26 17.39
CA ARG A 127 2.46 -8.32 17.32
C ARG A 127 2.94 -8.60 15.91
N LEU A 128 2.52 -7.80 14.93
CA LEU A 128 2.83 -8.03 13.52
C LEU A 128 4.32 -7.82 13.21
N CYS A 129 4.82 -8.57 12.22
CA CYS A 129 6.17 -8.45 11.68
C CYS A 129 6.35 -7.14 10.91
N ARG A 130 7.56 -6.52 10.94
CA ARG A 130 7.88 -5.31 10.15
C ARG A 130 7.47 -5.43 8.67
N TYR A 131 7.73 -6.60 8.07
CA TYR A 131 7.45 -6.87 6.67
C TYR A 131 5.93 -6.98 6.42
N ALA A 132 5.15 -7.41 7.41
CA ALA A 132 3.69 -7.41 7.32
C ALA A 132 3.12 -5.98 7.46
N ILE A 133 3.69 -5.17 8.36
CA ILE A 133 3.20 -3.81 8.63
C ILE A 133 3.47 -2.87 7.46
N LYS A 134 4.61 -3.04 6.78
CA LYS A 134 4.97 -2.32 5.55
C LYS A 134 4.20 -2.84 4.32
N GLY A 135 3.73 -4.09 4.36
CA GLY A 135 2.98 -4.71 3.26
C GLY A 135 3.80 -5.57 2.30
N ASP A 136 5.06 -5.88 2.63
CA ASP A 136 5.90 -6.80 1.84
C ASP A 136 5.39 -8.25 1.93
N VAL A 137 4.69 -8.58 3.01
CA VAL A 137 3.96 -9.86 3.19
C VAL A 137 2.56 -9.61 3.73
N SER A 138 1.63 -10.52 3.46
CA SER A 138 0.21 -10.35 3.84
C SER A 138 -0.03 -10.39 5.34
N TYR A 139 0.58 -11.37 6.04
CA TYR A 139 0.42 -11.53 7.48
C TYR A 139 1.57 -12.35 8.05
N ARG A 140 2.14 -11.88 9.17
CA ARG A 140 3.11 -12.63 9.97
C ARG A 140 3.20 -12.03 11.35
N ILE A 141 3.19 -12.87 12.37
CA ILE A 141 3.45 -12.46 13.76
C ILE A 141 4.98 -12.37 13.97
N CYS A 142 5.44 -11.31 14.60
CA CYS A 142 6.82 -11.10 15.00
C CYS A 142 7.15 -11.97 16.22
N SER A 143 8.12 -12.86 16.05
CA SER A 143 8.68 -13.69 17.13
C SER A 143 9.99 -13.14 17.72
N HIS A 144 10.54 -12.07 17.15
CA HIS A 144 11.86 -11.52 17.48
C HIS A 144 11.85 -10.06 17.92
N LEU A 145 10.66 -9.52 18.24
CA LEU A 145 10.52 -8.17 18.80
C LEU A 145 11.27 -7.10 17.99
N PHE A 146 11.12 -7.12 16.67
CA PHE A 146 11.81 -6.20 15.75
C PHE A 146 13.34 -6.30 15.70
N GLN A 147 14.00 -7.27 16.32
CA GLN A 147 15.44 -7.53 16.12
C GLN A 147 15.66 -8.21 14.76
N CYS A 148 15.54 -7.45 13.68
CA CYS A 148 15.49 -8.01 12.33
C CYS A 148 16.85 -8.46 11.82
N ALA A 149 17.94 -7.81 12.27
CA ALA A 149 19.31 -8.18 11.93
C ALA A 149 19.66 -9.63 12.35
N THR A 150 19.09 -10.10 13.47
CA THR A 150 19.32 -11.45 14.00
C THR A 150 18.16 -12.41 13.70
N CYS A 151 17.09 -11.94 13.06
CA CYS A 151 15.93 -12.77 12.73
C CYS A 151 16.15 -13.48 11.39
N GLU A 152 16.07 -14.81 11.38
CA GLU A 152 16.20 -15.63 10.16
C GLU A 152 15.24 -15.17 9.04
N PHE A 153 14.00 -14.85 9.38
CA PHE A 153 13.05 -14.34 8.38
C PHE A 153 13.48 -12.96 7.83
N GLY A 154 14.07 -12.11 8.66
CA GLY A 154 14.60 -10.82 8.22
C GLY A 154 15.75 -11.01 7.23
N GLN A 155 16.71 -11.86 7.57
CA GLN A 155 17.86 -12.19 6.71
C GLN A 155 17.39 -12.72 5.35
N ILE A 156 16.42 -13.65 5.32
CA ILE A 156 15.87 -14.16 4.05
C ILE A 156 15.25 -13.04 3.20
N MET A 157 14.48 -12.14 3.81
CA MET A 157 13.83 -11.03 3.09
C MET A 157 14.86 -10.05 2.51
N GLU A 158 15.98 -9.84 3.20
CA GLU A 158 17.05 -8.94 2.80
C GLU A 158 17.97 -9.54 1.73
N ASP A 159 18.26 -10.84 1.81
CA ASP A 159 19.15 -11.54 0.87
C ASP A 159 18.49 -11.83 -0.48
N ALA A 160 17.18 -12.09 -0.50
CA ALA A 160 16.44 -12.43 -1.71
C ALA A 160 16.66 -11.46 -2.90
N PRO A 161 16.59 -10.11 -2.73
CA PRO A 161 16.90 -9.18 -3.82
C PRO A 161 18.37 -9.24 -4.25
N GLN A 162 19.32 -9.34 -3.31
CA GLN A 162 20.74 -9.43 -3.64
C GLN A 162 21.05 -10.68 -4.48
N GLN A 163 20.50 -11.83 -4.09
CA GLN A 163 20.65 -13.07 -4.84
C GLN A 163 20.08 -12.98 -6.25
N LYS A 164 18.95 -12.29 -6.44
CA LYS A 164 18.37 -12.05 -7.78
C LYS A 164 19.30 -11.20 -8.64
N LEU A 165 19.89 -10.14 -8.08
CA LEU A 165 20.82 -9.26 -8.79
C LEU A 165 22.06 -10.02 -9.26
N VAL A 166 22.67 -10.83 -8.38
CA VAL A 166 23.83 -11.67 -8.72
C VAL A 166 23.50 -12.64 -9.86
N LYS A 167 22.34 -13.30 -9.80
CA LYS A 167 21.89 -14.22 -10.87
C LYS A 167 21.67 -13.49 -12.20
N LEU A 168 21.08 -12.30 -12.17
CA LEU A 168 20.84 -11.48 -13.37
C LEU A 168 22.16 -11.01 -14.00
N GLN A 169 23.12 -10.58 -13.17
CA GLN A 169 24.46 -10.18 -13.62
C GLN A 169 25.18 -11.35 -14.30
N ALA A 170 25.22 -12.52 -13.65
CA ALA A 170 25.83 -13.72 -14.21
C ALA A 170 25.19 -14.13 -15.55
N ARG A 171 23.85 -14.03 -15.64
CA ARG A 171 23.12 -14.30 -16.90
C ARG A 171 23.49 -13.30 -17.99
N ARG A 172 23.59 -12.01 -17.67
CA ARG A 172 24.00 -10.96 -18.62
C ARG A 172 25.41 -11.21 -19.15
N GLU A 173 26.36 -11.51 -18.27
CA GLU A 173 27.74 -11.83 -18.67
C GLU A 173 27.82 -13.07 -19.56
N ALA A 174 27.05 -14.11 -19.26
CA ALA A 174 27.00 -15.32 -20.08
C ALA A 174 26.44 -15.05 -21.48
N LEU A 175 25.43 -14.18 -21.60
CA LEU A 175 24.87 -13.77 -22.89
C LEU A 175 25.89 -12.96 -23.71
N LEU A 176 26.56 -11.97 -23.09
CA LEU A 176 27.60 -11.18 -23.75
C LEU A 176 28.76 -12.07 -24.27
N LYS A 177 29.21 -13.04 -23.47
CA LYS A 177 30.23 -14.01 -23.89
C LYS A 177 29.77 -14.87 -25.07
N LYS A 178 28.49 -15.26 -25.12
CA LYS A 178 27.92 -16.02 -26.24
C LYS A 178 27.83 -15.17 -27.52
N GLU A 179 27.42 -13.91 -27.41
CA GLU A 179 27.35 -12.98 -28.54
C GLU A 179 28.74 -12.69 -29.13
N GLN A 180 29.75 -12.50 -28.28
CA GLN A 180 31.14 -12.31 -28.71
C GLN A 180 31.67 -13.54 -29.47
N LYS A 181 31.37 -14.75 -28.98
CA LYS A 181 31.73 -16.00 -29.67
C LYS A 181 31.00 -16.20 -30.99
N ALA A 182 29.77 -15.73 -31.12
CA ALA A 182 28.99 -15.86 -32.36
C ALA A 182 29.42 -14.85 -33.44
N LYS A 183 30.12 -13.77 -33.04
CA LYS A 183 30.66 -12.73 -33.93
C LYS A 183 32.13 -12.95 -34.31
N ALA A 184 32.80 -13.92 -33.69
CA ALA A 184 34.18 -14.32 -33.96
C ALA A 184 34.19 -15.55 -34.88
#